data_AF-A0AAV4NJ88-F1
#
_entry.id   AF-A0AAV4NJ88-F1
#
_cell.length_a   1.000
_cell.length_b   1.000
_cell.length_c   1.000
_cell.angle_alpha   90.00
_cell.angle_beta   90.00
_cell.angle_gamma   90.00
#
_symmetry.space_group_name_H-M   'P 1'
#
loop_
_entity.id
_entity.type
_entity.pdbx_description
1 polymer ?
#
loop_
_entity_poly.entity_id
_entity_poly.type
_entity_poly.pdbx_seq_one_letter_code
_entity_poly.pdbx_strand_id
1 'polypeptide(L)'
;MNAAGKEIEDLLNSSLLDLIYDASDPPTYIHYNGSGSTPDLLCVSTDLSPFTNRIVIGDPGSGHRQIIASIVIQGQKTKPHYSQRKSWNFKKLIGSFFPKVN
;
A
#
# COMPACT_ATOMS: atom_id res chain seq x y z
N MET A 1 15.36 -8.60 18.99
CA MET A 1 15.02 -8.61 17.55
C MET A 1 14.70 -10.04 17.15
N ASN A 2 13.65 -10.28 16.37
CA ASN A 2 13.33 -11.62 15.88
C ASN A 2 14.32 -12.02 14.76
N ALA A 3 14.55 -13.33 14.57
CA ALA A 3 15.52 -13.82 13.59
C ALA A 3 15.24 -13.30 12.17
N ALA A 4 13.97 -13.31 11.75
CA ALA A 4 13.55 -12.79 10.45
C ALA A 4 13.84 -11.29 10.28
N GLY A 5 13.68 -10.47 11.32
CA GLY A 5 13.99 -9.04 11.25
C GLY A 5 15.47 -8.80 11.01
N LYS A 6 16.33 -9.62 11.63
CA LYS A 6 17.78 -9.56 11.41
C LYS A 6 18.17 -9.96 9.99
N GLU A 7 17.55 -11.00 9.44
CA GLU A 7 17.82 -11.42 8.05
C GLU A 7 17.45 -10.32 7.04
N ILE A 8 16.34 -9.61 7.25
CA ILE A 8 15.95 -8.48 6.41
C ILE A 8 16.90 -7.30 6.57
N GLU A 9 17.32 -6.99 7.80
CA GLU A 9 18.32 -5.95 8.06
C GLU A 9 19.66 -6.27 7.35
N ASP A 10 20.14 -7.52 7.48
CA ASP A 10 21.36 -7.98 6.81
C ASP A 10 21.22 -7.91 5.28
N LEU A 11 20.04 -8.20 4.72
CA LEU A 11 19.75 -8.05 3.29
C LEU A 11 19.81 -6.58 2.85
N LEU A 12 19.17 -5.67 3.58
CA LEU A 12 19.18 -4.24 3.26
C LEU A 12 20.60 -3.67 3.34
N ASN A 13 21.36 -4.07 4.36
CA ASN A 13 22.75 -3.63 4.54
C ASN A 13 23.72 -4.19 3.49
N SER A 14 23.39 -5.31 2.83
CA SER A 14 24.23 -5.98 1.83
C SER A 14 23.80 -5.75 0.38
N SER A 15 22.71 -5.01 0.15
CA SER A 15 22.15 -4.75 -1.18
C SER A 15 21.95 -3.26 -1.45
N LEU A 16 21.63 -2.91 -2.70
CA LEU A 16 21.27 -1.55 -3.10
C LEU A 16 19.77 -1.30 -2.96
N LEU A 17 19.21 -1.72 -1.82
CA LEU A 17 17.81 -1.54 -1.47
C LEU A 17 17.70 -0.63 -0.26
N ASP A 18 16.96 0.46 -0.44
CA ASP A 18 16.61 1.37 0.63
C ASP A 18 15.22 1.00 1.17
N LEU A 19 15.12 0.97 2.50
CA LEU A 19 13.83 0.89 3.17
C LEU A 19 13.21 2.29 3.25
N ILE A 20 12.05 2.48 2.62
CA ILE A 20 11.26 3.71 2.74
C ILE A 20 10.38 3.58 3.98
N TYR A 21 10.82 4.22 5.06
CA TYR A 21 10.17 4.18 6.37
C TYR A 21 10.05 5.56 6.98
N ASP A 22 8.97 5.79 7.70
CA ASP A 22 8.70 6.98 8.48
C ASP A 22 8.17 6.53 9.84
N ALA A 23 8.86 6.95 10.90
CA ALA A 23 8.53 6.59 12.28
C ALA A 23 7.23 7.22 12.78
N SER A 24 6.72 8.24 12.09
CA SER A 24 5.44 8.87 12.39
C SER A 24 4.25 8.10 11.82
N ASP A 25 4.48 7.12 10.94
CA ASP A 25 3.41 6.31 10.39
C ASP A 25 2.73 5.43 11.44
N PRO A 26 1.41 5.23 11.31
CA PRO A 26 0.74 4.27 12.15
C PRO A 26 1.21 2.83 11.86
N PRO A 27 1.02 1.90 12.81
CA PRO A 27 1.33 0.48 12.60
C PRO A 27 0.62 -0.09 11.37
N THR A 28 1.33 -0.82 10.53
CA THR A 28 0.79 -1.40 9.30
C THR A 28 -0.11 -2.60 9.57
N TYR A 29 -0.01 -3.22 10.74
CA TYR A 29 -0.89 -4.28 11.18
C TYR A 29 -1.43 -4.00 12.57
N ILE A 30 -2.74 -4.20 12.74
CA ILE A 30 -3.44 -4.13 14.03
C ILE A 30 -3.90 -5.55 14.37
N HIS A 31 -3.39 -6.06 15.49
CA HIS A 31 -3.77 -7.35 16.04
C HIS A 31 -5.17 -7.27 16.67
N TYR A 32 -5.82 -8.42 16.84
CA TYR A 32 -7.15 -8.51 17.48
C TYR A 32 -7.19 -7.93 18.91
N ASN A 33 -6.04 -7.90 19.60
CA ASN A 33 -5.90 -7.34 20.94
C ASN A 33 -5.72 -5.80 20.94
N GLY A 34 -5.76 -5.16 19.77
CA GLY A 34 -5.56 -3.72 19.60
C GLY A 34 -4.09 -3.28 19.57
N SER A 35 -3.13 -4.19 19.79
CA SER A 35 -1.71 -3.89 19.61
C SER A 35 -1.39 -3.69 18.13
N GLY A 36 -0.47 -2.78 17.83
CA GLY A 36 0.01 -2.53 16.48
C GLY A 36 1.42 -3.08 16.26
N SER A 37 1.66 -3.62 15.07
CA SER A 37 3.00 -3.97 14.58
C SER A 37 3.21 -3.49 13.15
N THR A 38 4.45 -3.46 12.69
CA THR A 38 4.83 -3.02 11.33
C THR A 38 5.57 -4.13 10.58
N PRO A 39 4.91 -5.26 10.26
CA PRO A 39 5.54 -6.33 9.49
C PRO A 39 5.65 -6.01 7.99
N ASP A 40 4.86 -5.04 7.50
CA ASP A 40 4.80 -4.69 6.09
C ASP A 40 5.84 -3.61 5.77
N LEU A 41 6.73 -3.90 4.82
CA LEU A 41 7.87 -3.05 4.48
C LEU A 41 7.79 -2.60 3.02
N LEU A 42 8.20 -1.35 2.74
CA LEU A 42 8.39 -0.84 1.40
C LEU A 42 9.89 -0.64 1.15
N CYS A 43 10.47 -1.52 0.34
CA CYS A 43 11.86 -1.39 -0.09
C CYS A 43 11.90 -0.98 -1.57
N VAL A 44 12.81 -0.08 -1.92
CA VAL A 44 13.04 0.36 -3.29
C VAL A 44 14.52 0.34 -3.58
N SER A 45 14.89 0.25 -4.86
CA SER A 45 16.29 0.43 -5.25
C SER A 45 16.76 1.84 -4.89
N THR A 46 18.02 1.97 -4.44
CA THR A 46 18.58 3.24 -3.94
C THR A 46 18.46 4.39 -4.94
N ASP A 47 18.47 4.12 -6.25
CA ASP A 47 18.29 5.13 -7.31
C ASP A 47 16.84 5.69 -7.38
N LEU A 48 15.85 4.93 -6.93
CA LEU A 48 14.44 5.33 -6.89
C LEU A 48 14.01 5.91 -5.54
N SER A 49 14.82 5.73 -4.49
CA SER A 49 14.53 6.17 -3.12
C SER A 49 14.17 7.67 -3.03
N PRO A 50 14.93 8.61 -3.64
CA PRO A 50 14.60 10.04 -3.59
C PRO A 50 13.31 10.42 -4.33
N PHE A 51 12.84 9.57 -5.25
CA PHE A 51 11.65 9.82 -6.06
C PHE A 51 10.41 9.07 -5.56
N THR A 52 10.57 8.30 -4.48
CA THR A 52 9.50 7.49 -3.92
C THR A 52 8.94 8.18 -2.68
N ASN A 53 7.66 8.53 -2.73
CA ASN A 53 6.89 8.89 -1.54
C ASN A 53 6.02 7.71 -1.12
N ARG A 54 5.68 7.68 0.18
CA ARG A 54 4.91 6.62 0.81
C ARG A 54 3.91 7.24 1.78
N ILE A 55 2.73 6.65 1.86
CA ILE A 55 1.74 6.91 2.92
C ILE A 55 1.13 5.59 3.40
N VAL A 56 0.88 5.48 4.70
CA VAL A 56 0.09 4.37 5.27
C VAL A 56 -1.35 4.83 5.46
N ILE A 57 -2.27 4.27 4.69
CA ILE A 57 -3.70 4.63 4.78
C ILE A 57 -4.47 3.67 5.68
N GLY A 58 -5.43 4.24 6.42
CA GLY A 58 -6.36 3.49 7.26
C GLY A 58 -7.50 2.86 6.44
N ASP A 59 -7.70 1.58 6.68
CA ASP A 59 -8.92 0.75 6.55
C ASP A 59 -9.80 0.76 5.27
N PRO A 60 -10.06 -0.43 4.70
CA PRO A 60 -11.34 -0.78 4.08
C PRO A 60 -12.08 -2.01 4.70
N GLY A 61 -11.55 -2.65 5.76
CA GLY A 61 -12.16 -3.74 6.52
C GLY A 61 -11.18 -4.83 7.03
N SER A 62 -9.87 -4.55 7.16
CA SER A 62 -8.81 -5.55 7.47
C SER A 62 -7.89 -5.09 8.60
N GLY A 63 -7.30 -6.04 9.34
CA GLY A 63 -6.25 -5.75 10.33
C GLY A 63 -4.98 -5.15 9.72
N HIS A 64 -4.71 -5.41 8.43
CA HIS A 64 -3.61 -4.77 7.69
C HIS A 64 -4.04 -3.44 7.08
N ARG A 65 -3.24 -2.40 7.34
CA ARG A 65 -3.30 -1.09 6.69
C ARG A 65 -2.52 -1.13 5.38
N GLN A 66 -2.98 -0.37 4.40
CA GLN A 66 -2.34 -0.35 3.10
C GLN A 66 -1.18 0.64 3.09
N ILE A 67 -0.06 0.24 2.49
CA ILE A 67 1.05 1.14 2.15
C ILE A 67 0.86 1.54 0.68
N ILE A 68 0.63 2.82 0.43
CA ILE A 68 0.58 3.37 -0.93
C ILE A 68 1.90 4.06 -1.20
N ALA A 69 2.58 3.63 -2.25
CA ALA A 69 3.80 4.24 -2.76
C ALA A 69 3.53 4.99 -4.07
N SER A 70 4.13 6.16 -4.22
CA SER A 70 4.13 6.92 -5.48
C SER A 70 5.57 7.18 -5.90
N ILE A 71 5.91 6.80 -7.13
CA ILE A 71 7.24 7.00 -7.70
C ILE A 71 7.14 8.07 -8.78
N VAL A 72 7.93 9.13 -8.65
CA VAL A 72 8.01 10.19 -9.65
C VAL A 72 9.05 9.81 -10.70
N ILE A 73 8.60 9.30 -11.83
CA ILE A 73 9.49 8.95 -12.95
C ILE A 73 9.89 10.24 -13.67
N GLN A 74 11.14 10.67 -13.50
CA GLN A 74 11.70 11.78 -14.28
C GLN A 74 12.15 11.27 -15.65
N GLY A 75 11.26 11.33 -16.64
CA GLY A 75 11.52 10.95 -18.03
C GLY A 75 10.60 11.69 -19.01
N GLN A 76 11.11 12.00 -20.22
CA GLN A 76 10.42 12.79 -21.24
C GLN A 76 8.96 12.34 -21.47
N LYS A 77 8.08 13.31 -21.69
CA LYS A 77 6.65 13.16 -22.00
C LYS A 77 6.43 12.24 -23.22
N THR A 78 6.46 10.93 -23.06
CA THR A 78 5.70 10.05 -23.93
C THR A 78 4.24 10.20 -23.47
N LYS A 79 3.41 10.77 -24.34
CA LYS A 79 1.97 10.96 -24.03
C LYS A 79 1.42 9.59 -23.61
N PRO A 80 0.90 9.42 -22.38
CA PRO A 80 0.28 8.18 -22.00
C PRO A 80 -0.87 7.93 -22.98
N HIS A 81 -0.78 6.84 -23.74
CA HIS A 81 -1.91 6.34 -24.50
C HIS A 81 -2.90 5.76 -23.50
N TYR A 82 -3.77 6.61 -22.95
CA TYR A 82 -4.89 6.20 -22.13
C TYR A 82 -5.84 5.38 -23.01
N SER A 83 -5.69 4.05 -22.99
CA SER A 83 -6.80 3.17 -23.34
C SER A 83 -7.91 3.42 -22.34
N GLN A 84 -9.08 3.86 -22.81
CA GLN A 84 -10.26 4.01 -21.97
C GLN A 84 -10.64 2.64 -21.41
N ARG A 85 -10.11 2.28 -20.23
CA ARG A 85 -10.54 1.07 -19.53
C ARG A 85 -11.98 1.28 -19.09
N LYS A 86 -12.87 0.41 -19.57
CA LYS A 86 -14.24 0.30 -19.07
C LYS A 86 -14.19 -0.04 -17.58
N SER A 87 -14.76 0.81 -16.74
CA SER A 87 -14.88 0.57 -15.30
C SER A 87 -16.03 -0.40 -15.01
N TRP A 88 -15.79 -1.33 -14.09
CA TRP A 88 -16.83 -2.19 -13.53
C TRP A 88 -17.79 -1.37 -12.65
N ASN A 89 -19.07 -1.30 -13.03
CA ASN A 89 -20.12 -0.66 -12.23
C ASN A 89 -20.74 -1.70 -11.28
N PHE A 90 -20.27 -1.78 -10.03
CA PHE A 90 -20.94 -2.58 -9.01
C PHE A 90 -22.13 -1.80 -8.44
N LYS A 91 -23.35 -2.05 -8.93
CA LYS A 91 -24.57 -1.62 -8.24
C LYS A 91 -24.84 -2.59 -7.09
N LYS A 92 -24.62 -2.14 -5.86
CA LYS A 92 -25.07 -2.83 -4.65
C LYS A 92 -26.60 -2.75 -4.62
N LEU A 93 -27.29 -3.88 -4.80
CA LEU A 93 -28.72 -3.96 -4.51
C LEU A 93 -28.89 -3.86 -3.00
N ILE A 94 -29.19 -2.66 -2.51
CA ILE A 94 -29.72 -2.47 -1.16
C ILE A 94 -31.16 -2.98 -1.21
N GLY A 95 -31.41 -4.05 -0.47
CA GLY A 95 -32.73 -4.66 -0.32
C GLY A 95 -33.78 -3.59 -0.01
N SER A 96 -34.60 -3.28 -1.00
CA SER A 96 -35.86 -2.58 -0.84
C SER A 96 -36.90 -3.35 -1.65
N PHE A 97 -37.68 -4.10 -0.88
CA PHE A 97 -39.06 -4.49 -1.11
C PHE A 97 -39.68 -3.92 -2.41
N PHE A 98 -39.96 -4.77 -3.39
CA PHE A 98 -40.83 -4.41 -4.51
C PHE A 98 -42.30 -4.53 -4.05
N PRO A 99 -43.11 -3.46 -4.05
CA PRO A 99 -44.55 -3.63 -4.00
C PRO A 99 -44.98 -4.26 -5.32
N LYS A 100 -45.76 -5.36 -5.26
CA LYS A 100 -46.53 -5.83 -6.41
C LYS A 100 -47.48 -4.72 -6.84
N VAL A 101 -47.41 -4.32 -8.10
CA VAL A 101 -48.46 -3.55 -8.75
C VAL A 101 -49.05 -4.45 -9.83
N ASN A 102 -50.28 -4.89 -9.54
CA ASN A 102 -51.26 -5.68 -10.30
C ASN A 102 -50.81 -7.03 -10.89
#